data_AF-A0A7X8JHC4-F1
#
_entry.id   AF-A0A7X8JHC4-F1
#
_cell.length_a   1.000
_cell.length_b   1.000
_cell.length_c   1.000
_cell.angle_alpha   90.00
_cell.angle_beta   90.00
_cell.angle_gamma   90.00
#
_symmetry.space_group_name_H-M   'P 1'
#
loop_
_entity.id
_entity.type
_entity.pdbx_description
1 polymer ?
#
loop_
_entity_poly.entity_id
_entity_poly.type
_entity_poly.pdbx_seq_one_letter_code
_entity_poly.pdbx_strand_id
1 'polypeptide(L)'
;MLSPPSNETTKMTFSDPSGQLKESNPMRAFHLYPEKHVQRDSPMGSFFFNGSFVFPAASQNTDRALRFLEWVQQSRDNYLLVTCGIENEDYVLMNDYPVMPADMDFTDRTYLYWDGSWAFKNIKHEYGAALEALGDTIETPMEFLEKNSKYPPHGAFYPNYSVLQQTVLDRQSAYMDFEYKLTQGLIQDMTEVDAFIKNLDTIGSAELVEEAQKQMAAGK
;
A
#
# COMPACT_ATOMS: atom_id res chain seq x y z
N MET A 1 21.00 13.72 15.37
CA MET A 1 20.08 14.88 15.25
C MET A 1 19.78 15.05 13.77
N LEU A 2 18.54 14.77 13.33
CA LEU A 2 18.12 15.06 11.96
C LEU A 2 17.59 16.49 11.90
N SER A 3 17.99 17.23 10.87
CA SER A 3 17.58 18.60 10.63
C SER A 3 16.09 18.69 10.25
N PRO A 4 15.40 19.81 10.55
CA PRO A 4 14.01 19.99 10.14
C PRO A 4 13.87 19.97 8.61
N PRO A 5 12.68 19.63 8.07
CA PRO A 5 12.43 19.61 6.64
C PRO A 5 12.69 21.00 6.03
N SER A 6 13.49 21.03 4.98
CA SER A 6 13.73 22.22 4.16
C SER A 6 12.53 22.47 3.24
N ASN A 7 12.22 23.74 2.97
CA ASN A 7 11.27 24.14 1.92
C ASN A 7 11.82 23.93 0.49
N GLU A 8 13.08 23.49 0.35
CA GLU A 8 13.68 23.16 -0.93
C GLU A 8 13.29 21.74 -1.36
N THR A 9 12.80 21.61 -2.59
CA THR A 9 12.43 20.32 -3.19
C THR A 9 13.65 19.40 -3.19
N THR A 10 13.58 18.30 -2.44
CA THR A 10 14.64 17.29 -2.44
C THR A 10 14.64 16.60 -3.80
N LYS A 11 15.67 16.83 -4.61
CA LYS A 11 15.88 16.10 -5.86
C LYS A 11 16.55 14.77 -5.53
N MET A 12 15.81 13.67 -5.65
CA MET A 12 16.39 12.34 -5.69
C MET A 12 16.78 12.03 -7.13
N THR A 13 18.06 11.75 -7.36
CA THR A 13 18.60 11.44 -8.68
C THR A 13 18.94 9.96 -8.72
N PHE A 14 18.32 9.19 -9.61
CA PHE A 14 18.69 7.80 -9.86
C PHE A 14 19.44 7.73 -11.18
N SER A 15 20.64 7.16 -11.17
CA SER A 15 21.44 6.91 -12.37
C SER A 15 21.18 5.50 -12.87
N ASP A 16 20.82 5.35 -14.15
CA ASP A 16 20.89 4.06 -14.82
C ASP A 16 22.34 3.76 -15.31
N PRO A 17 22.65 2.52 -15.71
CA PRO A 17 23.99 2.16 -16.20
C PRO A 17 24.43 2.87 -17.49
N SER A 18 23.51 3.57 -18.18
CA SER A 18 23.80 4.33 -19.41
C SER A 18 24.16 5.79 -19.14
N GLY A 19 24.06 6.25 -17.89
CA GLY A 19 24.34 7.63 -17.50
C GLY A 19 23.31 8.64 -18.03
N GLN A 20 22.21 8.18 -18.61
CA GLN A 20 21.12 9.05 -19.03
C GLN A 20 20.18 9.32 -17.86
N LEU A 21 20.05 10.60 -17.50
CA LEU A 21 19.03 11.07 -16.57
C LEU A 21 17.66 10.99 -17.26
N LYS A 22 16.88 9.97 -16.93
CA LYS A 22 15.45 9.94 -17.22
C LYS A 22 14.70 10.34 -15.96
N GLU A 23 13.79 11.31 -16.06
CA GLU A 23 12.82 11.55 -15.00
C GLU A 23 12.04 10.25 -14.78
N SER A 24 12.13 9.70 -13.56
CA SER A 24 11.24 8.61 -13.17
C SER A 24 9.81 9.16 -13.16
N ASN A 25 8.87 8.45 -13.79
CA ASN A 25 7.46 8.67 -13.50
C ASN A 25 7.27 8.67 -11.98
N PRO A 26 6.49 9.60 -11.40
CA PRO A 26 6.29 9.66 -9.97
C PRO A 26 5.71 8.33 -9.48
N MET A 27 6.54 7.50 -8.83
CA MET A 27 6.07 6.31 -8.14
C MET A 27 5.30 6.76 -6.89
N ARG A 28 3.99 6.61 -6.92
CA ARG A 28 3.17 6.61 -5.70
C ARG A 28 3.23 5.23 -5.08
N ALA A 29 4.27 4.97 -4.29
CA ALA A 29 4.32 3.73 -3.49
C ALA A 29 3.36 3.79 -2.30
N PHE A 30 2.95 4.99 -1.88
CA PHE A 30 1.90 5.23 -0.91
C PHE A 30 1.24 6.58 -1.23
N HIS A 31 -0.06 6.70 -1.02
CA HIS A 31 -0.74 8.00 -0.98
C HIS A 31 -0.38 8.73 0.32
N LEU A 32 0.92 9.01 0.53
CA LEU A 32 1.39 9.90 1.57
C LEU A 32 1.18 11.33 1.07
N TYR A 33 0.22 12.01 1.68
CA TYR A 33 0.02 13.44 1.52
C TYR A 33 0.75 14.13 2.68
N PRO A 34 2.02 14.56 2.54
CA PRO A 34 2.78 15.13 3.64
C PRO A 34 2.11 16.37 4.28
N GLU A 35 1.23 17.04 3.54
CA GLU A 35 0.39 18.15 3.98
C GLU A 35 -0.95 17.74 4.62
N LYS A 36 -1.31 16.44 4.59
CA LYS A 36 -2.55 15.92 5.18
C LYS A 36 -2.30 14.66 6.01
N HIS A 37 -2.66 14.72 7.29
CA HIS A 37 -2.55 13.64 8.27
C HIS A 37 -3.48 12.42 8.01
N VAL A 38 -3.63 11.95 6.78
CA VAL A 38 -4.57 10.87 6.44
C VAL A 38 -4.02 9.89 5.41
N GLN A 39 -3.91 8.63 5.83
CA GLN A 39 -3.87 7.48 4.94
C GLN A 39 -5.32 7.12 4.59
N ARG A 40 -5.62 6.93 3.30
CA ARG A 40 -6.97 6.64 2.76
C ARG A 40 -7.02 5.32 2.00
N ASP A 41 -6.33 4.30 2.47
CA ASP A 41 -6.41 3.00 1.84
C ASP A 41 -7.58 2.19 2.41
N SER A 42 -8.37 1.62 1.51
CA SER A 42 -9.35 0.57 1.83
C SER A 42 -8.62 -0.59 2.55
N PRO A 43 -9.27 -1.37 3.42
CA PRO A 43 -8.63 -2.54 4.01
C PRO A 43 -8.53 -3.65 2.96
N MET A 44 -9.09 -3.46 1.76
CA MET A 44 -8.83 -4.26 0.57
C MET A 44 -7.63 -3.76 -0.25
N GLY A 45 -6.97 -2.68 0.20
CA GLY A 45 -5.87 -2.02 -0.51
C GLY A 45 -6.34 -1.07 -1.62
N SER A 46 -5.38 -0.57 -2.39
CA SER A 46 -5.66 0.14 -3.65
C SER A 46 -5.88 -0.88 -4.77
N PHE A 47 -6.51 -0.47 -5.87
CA PHE A 47 -6.76 -1.31 -7.06
C PHE A 47 -5.52 -2.04 -7.60
N PHE A 48 -4.32 -1.57 -7.23
CA PHE A 48 -3.02 -2.10 -7.67
C PHE A 48 -2.22 -2.81 -6.57
N PHE A 49 -2.55 -2.60 -5.29
CA PHE A 49 -1.82 -3.18 -4.16
C PHE A 49 -2.81 -3.55 -3.06
N ASN A 50 -3.10 -4.86 -2.92
CA ASN A 50 -3.89 -5.39 -1.82
C ASN A 50 -2.98 -6.10 -0.80
N GLY A 51 -2.99 -5.63 0.44
CA GLY A 51 -2.30 -6.26 1.56
C GLY A 51 -3.17 -7.30 2.30
N SER A 52 -4.20 -7.84 1.64
CA SER A 52 -5.28 -8.55 2.34
C SER A 52 -5.64 -9.89 1.70
N PHE A 53 -5.87 -10.90 2.54
CA PHE A 53 -6.41 -12.19 2.13
C PHE A 53 -7.93 -12.13 2.05
N VAL A 54 -8.49 -12.54 0.91
CA VAL A 54 -9.93 -12.67 0.73
C VAL A 54 -10.29 -14.14 0.63
N PHE A 55 -11.22 -14.58 1.46
CA PHE A 55 -11.77 -15.93 1.39
C PHE A 55 -13.12 -15.91 0.65
N PRO A 56 -13.30 -16.72 -0.39
CA PRO A 56 -14.61 -16.87 -1.02
C PRO A 56 -15.65 -17.34 0.01
N ALA A 57 -16.85 -16.75 -0.03
CA ALA A 57 -17.94 -17.14 0.87
C ALA A 57 -18.32 -18.63 0.75
N ALA A 58 -18.06 -19.24 -0.41
CA ALA A 58 -18.31 -20.65 -0.66
C ALA A 58 -17.21 -21.60 -0.14
N SER A 59 -16.09 -21.07 0.37
CA SER A 59 -14.94 -21.87 0.80
C SER A 59 -15.30 -22.77 1.99
N GLN A 60 -15.00 -24.06 1.87
CA GLN A 60 -15.21 -25.06 2.92
C GLN A 60 -13.99 -25.23 3.85
N ASN A 61 -12.90 -24.49 3.59
CA ASN A 61 -11.61 -24.67 4.27
C ASN A 61 -11.09 -23.37 4.89
N THR A 62 -11.98 -22.41 5.19
CA THR A 62 -11.60 -21.12 5.78
C THR A 62 -10.85 -21.28 7.09
N ASP A 63 -11.26 -22.20 7.98
CA ASP A 63 -10.54 -22.51 9.22
C ASP A 63 -9.10 -22.96 8.98
N ARG A 64 -8.87 -23.84 7.99
CA ARG A 64 -7.52 -24.32 7.66
C ARG A 64 -6.66 -23.21 7.07
N ALA A 65 -7.25 -22.37 6.22
CA ALA A 65 -6.54 -21.23 5.66
C ALA A 65 -6.14 -20.23 6.76
N LEU A 66 -7.02 -19.97 7.74
CA LEU A 66 -6.70 -19.14 8.90
C LEU A 66 -5.59 -19.75 9.76
N ARG A 67 -5.63 -21.05 10.03
CA ARG A 67 -4.54 -21.74 10.77
C ARG A 67 -3.21 -21.67 10.04
N PHE A 68 -3.21 -21.74 8.71
CA PHE A 68 -2.01 -21.56 7.92
C PHE A 68 -1.47 -20.13 8.08
N LEU A 69 -2.33 -19.10 7.92
CA LEU A 69 -1.91 -17.71 8.11
C LEU A 69 -1.38 -17.45 9.53
N GLU A 70 -2.02 -18.02 10.56
CA GLU A 70 -1.54 -17.97 11.95
C GLU A 70 -0.16 -18.62 12.08
N TRP A 71 0.03 -19.81 11.52
CA TRP A 71 1.31 -20.52 11.55
C TRP A 71 2.42 -19.72 10.87
N VAL A 72 2.15 -19.06 9.72
CA VAL A 72 3.13 -18.19 9.05
C VAL A 72 3.59 -17.07 9.98
N GLN A 73 2.66 -16.46 10.72
CA GLN A 73 2.95 -15.33 11.60
C GLN A 73 3.49 -15.75 12.98
N GLN A 74 3.47 -17.04 13.31
CA GLN A 74 3.84 -17.56 14.63
C GLN A 74 5.33 -17.39 14.94
N SER A 75 6.20 -17.41 13.93
CA SER A 75 7.65 -17.26 14.11
C SER A 75 8.29 -16.61 12.89
N ARG A 76 9.48 -16.03 13.11
CA ARG A 76 10.29 -15.45 12.04
C ARG A 76 10.71 -16.50 11.01
N ASP A 77 11.04 -17.71 11.46
CA ASP A 77 11.44 -18.80 10.58
C ASP A 77 10.30 -19.22 9.64
N ASN A 78 9.07 -19.36 10.17
CA ASN A 78 7.90 -19.66 9.33
C ASN A 78 7.61 -18.52 8.35
N TYR A 79 7.74 -17.28 8.83
CA TYR A 79 7.55 -16.09 8.02
C TYR A 79 8.55 -16.04 6.86
N LEU A 80 9.85 -16.16 7.14
CA LEU A 80 10.91 -16.14 6.13
C LEU A 80 10.83 -17.35 5.19
N LEU A 81 10.48 -18.53 5.71
CA LEU A 81 10.25 -19.71 4.87
C LEU A 81 9.18 -19.45 3.82
N VAL A 82 8.09 -18.81 4.23
CA VAL A 82 7.09 -18.34 3.29
C VAL A 82 7.73 -17.25 2.45
N THR A 83 7.96 -16.05 2.95
CA THR A 83 8.24 -14.85 2.13
C THR A 83 9.55 -14.84 1.36
N CYS A 84 10.54 -15.63 1.76
CA CYS A 84 11.91 -15.59 1.25
C CYS A 84 12.41 -16.96 0.75
N GLY A 85 11.82 -18.07 1.18
CA GLY A 85 12.20 -19.42 0.76
C GLY A 85 13.11 -20.16 1.74
N ILE A 86 13.99 -20.99 1.21
CA ILE A 86 14.92 -21.82 2.00
C ILE A 86 16.20 -21.02 2.26
N GLU A 87 16.60 -20.92 3.53
CA GLU A 87 17.86 -20.26 3.91
C GLU A 87 19.07 -21.01 3.33
N ASN A 88 20.04 -20.27 2.80
CA ASN A 88 21.21 -20.72 2.04
C ASN A 88 20.92 -21.27 0.64
N GLU A 89 19.67 -21.25 0.18
CA GLU A 89 19.30 -21.56 -1.20
C GLU A 89 18.66 -20.33 -1.87
N ASP A 90 17.59 -19.80 -1.28
CA ASP A 90 16.83 -18.67 -1.82
C ASP A 90 17.22 -17.32 -1.18
N TYR A 91 17.71 -17.34 0.06
CA TYR A 91 18.20 -16.16 0.77
C TYR A 91 19.32 -16.52 1.75
N VAL A 92 20.11 -15.53 2.15
CA VAL A 92 21.04 -15.61 3.28
C VAL A 92 20.79 -14.46 4.25
N LEU A 93 21.12 -14.63 5.52
CA LEU A 93 21.01 -13.56 6.50
C LEU A 93 22.27 -12.69 6.53
N MET A 94 22.11 -11.40 6.25
CA MET A 94 23.16 -10.40 6.41
C MET A 94 22.72 -9.36 7.45
N ASN A 95 23.39 -9.32 8.61
CA ASN A 95 22.99 -8.49 9.75
C ASN A 95 21.51 -8.68 10.11
N ASP A 96 21.06 -9.93 10.15
CA ASP A 96 19.66 -10.27 10.37
C ASP A 96 18.69 -9.74 9.30
N TYR A 97 19.14 -9.51 8.07
CA TYR A 97 18.25 -9.22 6.95
C TYR A 97 18.33 -10.33 5.90
N PRO A 98 17.19 -10.82 5.39
CA PRO A 98 17.21 -11.72 4.25
C PRO A 98 17.70 -10.95 3.02
N VAL A 99 18.81 -11.39 2.45
CA VAL A 99 19.37 -10.88 1.21
C VAL A 99 19.56 -12.02 0.21
N MET A 100 19.58 -11.67 -1.06
CA MET A 100 19.83 -12.63 -2.14
C MET A 100 21.25 -13.20 -2.03
N PRO A 101 21.46 -14.51 -2.26
CA PRO A 101 22.80 -15.08 -2.36
C PRO A 101 23.64 -14.38 -3.43
N ALA A 102 24.95 -14.31 -3.24
CA ALA A 102 25.85 -13.51 -4.08
C ALA A 102 25.94 -13.97 -5.55
N ASP A 103 25.56 -15.22 -5.82
CA ASP A 103 25.54 -15.87 -7.12
C ASP A 103 24.16 -15.89 -7.79
N MET A 104 23.14 -15.32 -7.15
CA MET A 104 21.78 -15.21 -7.68
C MET A 104 21.51 -13.78 -8.16
N ASP A 105 20.73 -13.64 -9.23
CA ASP A 105 20.19 -12.35 -9.66
C ASP A 105 18.65 -12.33 -9.61
N PHE A 106 18.06 -11.17 -9.92
CA PHE A 106 16.60 -11.02 -9.87
C PHE A 106 15.84 -11.98 -10.82
N THR A 107 16.47 -12.42 -11.91
CA THR A 107 15.87 -13.32 -12.90
C THR A 107 16.00 -14.80 -12.52
N ASP A 108 16.96 -15.14 -11.66
CA ASP A 108 17.25 -16.51 -11.22
C ASP A 108 16.62 -16.87 -9.86
N ARG A 109 15.78 -15.98 -9.30
CA ARG A 109 15.12 -16.21 -8.00
C ARG A 109 13.91 -17.15 -8.10
N THR A 110 13.75 -18.03 -7.12
CA THR A 110 12.62 -18.99 -7.01
C THR A 110 11.24 -18.30 -6.93
N TYR A 111 11.20 -17.06 -6.42
CA TYR A 111 9.98 -16.28 -6.22
C TYR A 111 9.78 -15.15 -7.23
N LEU A 112 10.11 -15.39 -8.50
CA LEU A 112 9.84 -14.44 -9.59
C LEU A 112 8.36 -14.01 -9.57
N TYR A 113 8.10 -12.70 -9.52
CA TYR A 113 6.75 -12.11 -9.47
C TYR A 113 5.88 -12.46 -8.25
N TRP A 114 6.47 -12.79 -7.10
CA TRP A 114 5.72 -12.91 -5.85
C TRP A 114 5.30 -11.56 -5.24
N ASP A 115 4.52 -10.80 -6.00
CA ASP A 115 4.00 -9.50 -5.58
C ASP A 115 2.92 -9.64 -4.48
N GLY A 116 2.30 -10.81 -4.36
CA GLY A 116 1.34 -11.15 -3.30
C GLY A 116 1.95 -11.34 -1.90
N SER A 117 3.28 -11.34 -1.76
CA SER A 117 3.97 -11.41 -0.46
C SER A 117 3.58 -10.25 0.47
N TRP A 118 3.08 -9.16 -0.10
CA TRP A 118 2.69 -7.95 0.62
C TRP A 118 1.59 -8.20 1.65
N ALA A 119 0.68 -9.13 1.38
CA ALA A 119 -0.38 -9.51 2.32
C ALA A 119 0.13 -10.25 3.55
N PHE A 120 1.34 -10.82 3.48
CA PHE A 120 1.98 -11.47 4.62
C PHE A 120 2.80 -10.51 5.48
N LYS A 121 3.12 -9.29 4.99
CA LYS A 121 4.08 -8.38 5.64
C LYS A 121 3.80 -8.19 7.12
N ASN A 122 4.85 -8.37 7.92
CA ASN A 122 4.83 -8.15 9.35
C ASN A 122 6.14 -7.51 9.76
N ILE A 123 6.06 -6.25 10.19
CA ILE A 123 7.23 -5.44 10.54
C ILE A 123 8.09 -6.09 11.64
N LYS A 124 7.48 -6.89 12.52
CA LYS A 124 8.21 -7.62 13.57
C LYS A 124 9.11 -8.71 13.00
N HIS A 125 8.71 -9.36 11.91
CA HIS A 125 9.49 -10.45 11.30
C HIS A 125 10.48 -9.92 10.25
N GLU A 126 10.11 -8.85 9.53
CA GLU A 126 10.98 -8.19 8.54
C GLU A 126 12.19 -7.51 9.19
N TYR A 127 11.98 -6.84 10.33
CA TYR A 127 13.02 -6.00 10.95
C TYR A 127 13.42 -6.47 12.36
N GLY A 128 12.75 -7.47 12.95
CA GLY A 128 12.85 -7.81 14.37
C GLY A 128 14.26 -7.81 14.96
N ALA A 129 15.17 -8.61 14.40
CA ALA A 129 16.52 -8.71 14.96
C ALA A 129 17.41 -7.48 14.63
N ALA A 130 17.13 -6.76 13.54
CA ALA A 130 17.82 -5.51 13.27
C ALA A 130 17.31 -4.34 14.14
N LEU A 131 16.03 -4.32 14.48
CA LEU A 131 15.47 -3.40 15.49
C LEU A 131 16.11 -3.64 16.86
N GLU A 132 16.30 -4.90 17.23
CA GLU A 132 16.98 -5.30 18.47
C GLU A 132 18.48 -4.95 18.45
N ALA A 133 19.16 -5.11 17.30
CA ALA A 133 20.58 -4.83 17.14
C ALA A 133 20.95 -3.34 17.07
N LEU A 134 19.99 -2.45 16.76
CA LEU A 134 20.22 -1.00 16.70
C LEU A 134 20.38 -0.33 18.08
N GLY A 135 20.07 -1.05 19.17
CA GLY A 135 20.25 -0.61 20.56
C GLY A 135 19.42 0.63 20.96
N ASP A 136 19.51 1.03 22.25
CA ASP A 136 18.75 2.13 22.88
C ASP A 136 18.99 3.55 22.28
N THR A 137 19.74 3.68 21.18
CA THR A 137 20.19 4.99 20.66
C THR A 137 19.67 5.34 19.27
N ILE A 138 19.02 4.42 18.57
CA ILE A 138 18.43 4.66 17.25
C ILE A 138 16.94 4.34 17.33
N GLU A 139 16.11 5.35 17.02
CA GLU A 139 14.66 5.22 16.95
C GLU A 139 14.28 4.07 16.00
N THR A 140 13.58 3.06 16.52
CA THR A 140 13.09 1.95 15.71
C THR A 140 12.04 2.45 14.70
N PRO A 141 11.90 1.84 13.51
CA PRO A 141 10.77 2.05 12.61
C PRO A 141 9.40 2.10 13.31
N MET A 142 9.14 1.25 14.31
CA MET A 142 7.89 1.28 15.06
C MET A 142 7.75 2.54 15.91
N GLU A 143 8.79 2.92 16.67
CA GLU A 143 8.79 4.16 17.46
C GLU A 143 8.66 5.39 16.55
N PHE A 144 9.33 5.39 15.40
CA PHE A 144 9.19 6.44 14.38
C PHE A 144 7.73 6.54 13.91
N LEU A 145 7.10 5.41 13.58
CA LEU A 145 5.70 5.37 13.13
C LEU A 145 4.77 5.85 14.24
N GLU A 146 4.91 5.36 15.47
CA GLU A 146 4.07 5.75 16.61
C GLU A 146 4.18 7.25 16.95
N LYS A 147 5.39 7.81 16.85
CA LYS A 147 5.66 9.22 17.14
C LYS A 147 5.19 10.16 16.02
N ASN A 148 5.34 9.75 14.76
CA ASN A 148 5.13 10.62 13.60
C ASN A 148 3.82 10.35 12.85
N SER A 149 3.10 9.28 13.19
CA SER A 149 1.82 8.94 12.56
C SER A 149 0.64 9.25 13.49
N LYS A 150 -0.46 9.71 12.89
CA LYS A 150 -1.76 9.79 13.57
C LYS A 150 -2.78 9.09 12.69
N TYR A 151 -3.56 8.21 13.29
CA TYR A 151 -4.66 7.57 12.58
C TYR A 151 -5.82 8.55 12.43
N PRO A 152 -6.45 8.66 11.25
CA PRO A 152 -7.70 9.39 11.12
C PRO A 152 -8.75 8.78 12.05
N PRO A 153 -9.58 9.60 12.73
CA PRO A 153 -10.63 9.10 13.63
C PRO A 153 -11.66 8.22 12.92
N HIS A 154 -11.75 8.32 11.59
CA HIS A 154 -12.64 7.55 10.73
C HIS A 154 -11.87 6.58 9.80
N GLY A 155 -10.63 6.18 10.15
CA GLY A 155 -9.78 5.34 9.29
C GLY A 155 -10.33 3.94 9.01
N ALA A 156 -11.21 3.43 9.88
CA ALA A 156 -11.88 2.14 9.72
C ALA A 156 -13.37 2.27 9.32
N PHE A 157 -13.81 3.47 8.92
CA PHE A 157 -15.18 3.69 8.48
C PHE A 157 -15.33 3.41 6.98
N TYR A 158 -16.17 2.44 6.65
CA TYR A 158 -16.51 2.08 5.27
C TYR A 158 -18.02 2.24 5.06
N PRO A 159 -18.47 3.27 4.33
CA PRO A 159 -19.89 3.46 4.09
C PRO A 159 -20.48 2.28 3.31
N ASN A 160 -21.66 1.83 3.73
CA ASN A 160 -22.47 0.87 3.00
C ASN A 160 -23.26 1.58 1.90
N TYR A 161 -22.82 1.43 0.65
CA TYR A 161 -23.49 2.02 -0.51
C TYR A 161 -24.49 1.11 -1.22
N SER A 162 -24.95 0.02 -0.58
CA SER A 162 -25.89 -0.92 -1.21
C SER A 162 -27.17 -0.25 -1.75
N VAL A 163 -27.67 0.79 -1.06
CA VAL A 163 -28.86 1.56 -1.49
C VAL A 163 -28.59 2.52 -2.65
N LEU A 164 -27.32 2.82 -2.95
CA LEU A 164 -26.86 3.69 -4.04
C LEU A 164 -25.96 2.92 -5.02
N GLN A 165 -26.20 1.61 -5.20
CA GLN A 165 -25.29 0.73 -5.94
C GLN A 165 -25.07 1.22 -7.38
N GLN A 166 -26.13 1.65 -8.08
CA GLN A 166 -26.01 2.14 -9.46
C GLN A 166 -25.14 3.40 -9.54
N THR A 167 -25.37 4.36 -8.64
CA THR A 167 -24.58 5.60 -8.50
C THR A 167 -23.09 5.29 -8.29
N VAL A 168 -22.77 4.28 -7.47
CA VAL A 168 -21.38 3.82 -7.28
C VAL A 168 -20.78 3.27 -8.57
N LEU A 169 -21.51 2.41 -9.29
CA LEU A 169 -21.03 1.80 -10.53
C LEU A 169 -20.79 2.84 -11.63
N ASP A 170 -21.73 3.77 -11.80
CA ASP A 170 -21.63 4.85 -12.79
C ASP A 170 -20.44 5.77 -12.48
N ARG A 171 -20.27 6.13 -11.20
CA ARG A 171 -19.12 6.94 -10.75
C ARG A 171 -17.80 6.21 -10.95
N GLN A 172 -17.74 4.91 -10.65
CA GLN A 172 -16.54 4.09 -10.86
C GLN A 172 -16.16 4.06 -12.35
N SER A 173 -17.13 3.82 -13.23
CA SER A 173 -16.88 3.79 -14.68
C SER A 173 -16.37 5.14 -15.19
N ALA A 174 -16.99 6.24 -14.77
CA ALA A 174 -16.54 7.58 -15.14
C ALA A 174 -15.12 7.90 -14.63
N TYR A 175 -14.81 7.49 -13.40
CA TYR A 175 -13.49 7.68 -12.80
C TYR A 175 -12.41 6.87 -13.51
N MET A 176 -12.66 5.59 -13.82
CA MET A 176 -11.67 4.71 -14.48
C MET A 176 -11.24 5.24 -15.86
N ASP A 177 -12.18 5.71 -16.68
CA ASP A 177 -11.86 6.30 -17.98
C ASP A 177 -11.01 7.57 -17.83
N PHE A 178 -11.40 8.44 -16.89
CA PHE A 178 -10.66 9.66 -16.61
C PHE A 178 -9.25 9.39 -16.07
N GLU A 179 -9.11 8.48 -15.10
CA GLU A 179 -7.83 8.08 -14.51
C GLU A 179 -6.89 7.49 -15.57
N TYR A 180 -7.41 6.65 -16.47
CA TYR A 180 -6.63 6.11 -17.57
C TYR A 180 -6.06 7.22 -18.47
N LYS A 181 -6.90 8.18 -18.88
CA LYS A 181 -6.45 9.33 -19.69
C LYS A 181 -5.44 10.20 -18.94
N LEU A 182 -5.70 10.46 -17.66
CA LEU A 182 -4.83 11.27 -16.82
C LEU A 182 -3.44 10.64 -16.67
N THR A 183 -3.39 9.35 -16.34
CA THR A 183 -2.13 8.62 -16.11
C THR A 183 -1.29 8.44 -17.36
N GLN A 184 -1.92 8.42 -18.55
CA GLN A 184 -1.22 8.39 -19.84
C GLN A 184 -0.81 9.79 -20.35
N GLY A 185 -1.09 10.85 -19.60
CA GLY A 185 -0.81 12.23 -20.03
C GLY A 185 -1.64 12.68 -21.23
N LEU A 186 -2.82 12.05 -21.44
CA LEU A 186 -3.71 12.35 -22.56
C LEU A 186 -4.62 13.55 -22.26
N ILE A 187 -4.78 13.92 -20.99
CA ILE A 187 -5.47 15.14 -20.58
C ILE A 187 -4.50 16.30 -20.72
N GLN A 188 -4.75 17.15 -21.72
CA GLN A 188 -3.87 18.28 -22.05
C GLN A 188 -4.50 19.63 -21.70
N ASP A 189 -5.81 19.65 -21.45
CA ASP A 189 -6.59 20.85 -21.17
C ASP A 189 -7.37 20.72 -19.85
N MET A 190 -7.35 21.78 -19.04
CA MET A 190 -8.09 21.83 -17.77
C MET A 190 -9.60 21.78 -17.96
N THR A 191 -10.12 22.16 -19.12
CA THR A 191 -11.55 22.05 -19.44
C THR A 191 -12.05 20.60 -19.45
N GLU A 192 -11.18 19.63 -19.72
CA GLU A 192 -11.51 18.20 -19.62
C GLU A 192 -11.69 17.77 -18.15
N VAL A 193 -10.89 18.35 -17.24
CA VAL A 193 -11.03 18.14 -15.79
C VAL A 193 -12.33 18.75 -15.28
N ASP A 194 -12.67 19.97 -15.71
CA ASP A 194 -13.92 20.63 -15.34
C ASP A 194 -15.15 19.85 -15.85
N ALA A 195 -15.08 19.35 -17.08
CA ALA A 195 -16.13 18.51 -17.66
C ALA A 195 -16.30 17.20 -16.86
N PHE A 196 -15.19 16.60 -16.42
CA PHE A 196 -15.23 15.42 -15.57
C PHE A 196 -15.88 15.70 -14.20
N ILE A 197 -15.51 16.79 -13.53
CA ILE A 197 -16.12 17.18 -12.24
C ILE A 197 -17.63 17.38 -12.41
N LYS A 198 -18.05 18.09 -13.46
CA LYS A 198 -19.48 18.30 -13.75
C LYS A 198 -20.22 16.98 -14.03
N ASN A 199 -19.56 16.04 -14.69
CA ASN A 199 -20.10 14.71 -14.93
C ASN A 199 -20.28 13.95 -13.61
N LEU A 200 -19.29 14.01 -12.70
CA LEU A 200 -19.39 13.41 -11.37
C LEU A 200 -20.56 13.97 -10.55
N ASP A 201 -20.81 15.28 -10.64
CA ASP A 201 -21.96 15.91 -9.98
C ASP A 201 -23.28 15.39 -10.55
N THR A 202 -23.36 15.25 -11.88
CA THR A 202 -24.55 14.74 -12.58
C THR A 202 -24.84 13.29 -12.25
N ILE A 203 -23.80 12.47 -12.07
CA ILE A 203 -23.90 11.04 -11.76
C ILE A 203 -24.35 10.79 -10.30
N GLY A 204 -24.42 11.82 -9.45
CA GLY A 204 -24.90 11.69 -8.07
C GLY A 204 -23.78 11.57 -7.03
N SER A 205 -22.60 12.15 -7.29
CA SER A 205 -21.52 12.18 -6.29
C SER A 205 -21.95 12.84 -4.97
N ALA A 206 -22.86 13.82 -5.02
CA ALA A 206 -23.44 14.44 -3.82
C ALA A 206 -24.20 13.41 -2.95
N GLU A 207 -25.00 12.54 -3.55
CA GLU A 207 -25.78 11.52 -2.83
C GLU A 207 -24.87 10.52 -2.12
N LEU A 208 -23.75 10.14 -2.75
CA LEU A 208 -22.74 9.27 -2.13
C LEU A 208 -22.06 9.93 -0.92
N VAL A 209 -21.85 11.25 -0.97
CA VAL A 209 -21.29 12.00 0.15
C VAL A 209 -22.31 12.10 1.29
N GLU A 210 -23.56 12.42 0.97
CA GLU A 210 -24.64 12.53 1.95
C GLU A 210 -24.89 11.20 2.68
N GLU A 211 -24.93 10.06 1.96
CA GLU A 211 -25.14 8.76 2.58
C GLU A 211 -23.96 8.36 3.49
N ALA A 212 -22.71 8.66 3.09
CA ALA A 212 -21.56 8.48 3.97
C ALA A 212 -21.64 9.35 5.23
N GLN A 213 -22.00 10.63 5.09
CA GLN A 213 -22.15 11.54 6.23
C GLN A 213 -23.24 11.07 7.20
N LYS A 214 -24.38 10.62 6.68
CA LYS A 214 -25.47 10.05 7.47
C LYS A 214 -25.02 8.83 8.27
N GLN A 215 -24.31 7.90 7.64
CA GLN A 215 -23.79 6.71 8.33
C GLN A 215 -22.72 7.04 9.36
N MET A 216 -21.82 7.99 9.07
CA MET A 216 -20.85 8.48 10.05
C MET A 216 -21.52 9.15 11.25
N ALA A 217 -22.60 9.91 11.04
CA ALA A 217 -23.34 10.56 12.11
C ALA A 217 -24.10 9.56 12.98
N ALA A 218 -24.60 8.47 12.40
CA ALA A 218 -25.31 7.40 13.12
C ALA A 218 -24.37 6.44 13.88
N GLY A 219 -23.11 6.32 13.44
CA GLY A 219 -22.09 5.45 14.06
C GLY A 219 -21.24 6.10 15.15
N LYS A 220 -21.52 7.36 15.52
CA LYS A 220 -20.96 8.05 16.69
C LYS A 220 -21.88 7.88 17.90
#